data_AF-A0A6N9FDH4-F1
#
_entry.id   AF-A0A6N9FDH4-F1
#
_cell.length_a   1.000
_cell.length_b   1.000
_cell.length_c   1.000
_cell.angle_alpha   90.00
_cell.angle_beta   90.00
_cell.angle_gamma   90.00
#
_symmetry.space_group_name_H-M   'P 1'
#
loop_
_entity.id
_entity.type
_entity.pdbx_description
1 polymer ?
#
loop_
_entity_poly.entity_id
_entity_poly.type
_entity_poly.pdbx_seq_one_letter_code
_entity_poly.pdbx_strand_id
1 'polypeptide(L)'
;MKAPRIASHGRGKRERGHAALVLLLGLLALWLTILSLVHFNASWSDDAWGYLRLPLFGDPDFGATVMFEPPDDLGSPVPYLKTVRGLPGAAVAVDADGTVRVDGTAIGRVKPNALDGRRLEPVASGTVPAGHYYLHADHPDSHDSRYAEIGLVPRSRILGRAVALPDIPWLGLDGPLANPRNIHAEPGPAPPDAILPHAMLPGASR
;
A
#
# COMPACT_ATOMS: atom_id res chain seq x y z
N MET A 1 67.16 36.68 -5.87
CA MET A 1 66.06 36.56 -4.88
C MET A 1 64.94 35.75 -5.51
N LYS A 2 64.59 34.56 -4.99
CA LYS A 2 63.44 33.75 -5.45
C LYS A 2 62.29 33.96 -4.46
N ALA A 3 61.13 34.40 -4.94
CA ALA A 3 59.93 34.57 -4.12
C ALA A 3 59.39 33.21 -3.63
N PRO A 4 58.82 33.12 -2.42
CA PRO A 4 58.25 31.87 -1.92
C PRO A 4 56.91 31.60 -2.61
N ARG A 5 56.78 30.38 -3.15
CA ARG A 5 55.56 29.88 -3.78
C ARG A 5 54.62 29.41 -2.68
N ILE A 6 53.58 30.19 -2.38
CA ILE A 6 52.56 29.82 -1.36
C ILE A 6 51.74 28.65 -1.91
N ALA A 7 51.83 27.50 -1.26
CA ALA A 7 51.10 26.29 -1.63
C ALA A 7 49.60 26.45 -1.32
N SER A 8 48.77 26.61 -2.34
CA SER A 8 47.30 26.65 -2.23
C SER A 8 46.64 25.26 -2.21
N HIS A 9 47.38 24.20 -1.93
CA HIS A 9 46.98 22.82 -2.24
C HIS A 9 46.02 22.12 -1.24
N GLY A 10 45.53 22.80 -0.20
CA GLY A 10 44.72 22.17 0.85
C GLY A 10 43.22 22.50 0.88
N ARG A 11 42.81 23.64 0.31
CA ARG A 11 41.44 24.17 0.48
C ARG A 11 40.41 23.48 -0.43
N GLY A 12 40.75 23.29 -1.72
CA GLY A 12 39.85 22.67 -2.70
C GLY A 12 39.52 21.20 -2.46
N LYS A 13 40.40 20.42 -1.81
CA LYS A 13 40.12 19.01 -1.49
C LYS A 13 39.13 18.86 -0.32
N ARG A 14 39.24 19.75 0.68
CA ARG A 14 38.32 19.81 1.83
C ARG A 14 36.92 20.30 1.41
N GLU A 15 36.84 21.34 0.58
CA GLU A 15 35.55 21.84 0.06
C GLU A 15 34.81 20.81 -0.81
N ARG A 16 35.54 20.06 -1.66
CA ARG A 16 34.98 18.93 -2.43
C ARG A 16 34.48 17.79 -1.55
N GLY A 17 35.16 17.51 -0.43
CA GLY A 17 34.73 16.51 0.55
C GLY A 17 33.42 16.88 1.23
N HIS A 18 33.25 18.14 1.61
CA HIS A 18 31.98 18.64 2.17
C HIS A 18 30.86 18.60 1.14
N ALA A 19 31.12 19.01 -0.12
CA ALA A 19 30.11 18.96 -1.18
C ALA A 19 29.64 17.52 -1.47
N ALA A 20 30.57 16.55 -1.52
CA ALA A 20 30.24 15.14 -1.72
C ALA A 20 29.42 14.58 -0.53
N LEU A 21 29.78 14.94 0.70
CA LEU A 21 29.03 14.53 1.89
C LEU A 21 27.62 15.12 1.90
N VAL A 22 27.46 16.41 1.59
CA VAL A 22 26.14 17.06 1.49
C VAL A 22 25.28 16.39 0.43
N LEU A 23 25.83 16.08 -0.75
CA LEU A 23 25.11 15.36 -1.80
C LEU A 23 24.66 13.97 -1.33
N LEU A 24 25.56 13.22 -0.68
CA LEU A 24 25.25 11.88 -0.18
C LEU A 24 24.14 11.92 0.89
N LEU A 25 24.22 12.86 1.83
CA LEU A 25 23.17 13.07 2.84
C LEU A 25 21.84 13.49 2.20
N GLY A 26 21.88 14.34 1.18
CA GLY A 26 20.68 14.73 0.42
C GLY A 26 20.04 13.55 -0.31
N LEU A 27 20.85 12.70 -0.96
CA LEU A 27 20.37 11.48 -1.62
C LEU A 27 19.81 10.47 -0.61
N LEU A 28 20.46 10.31 0.54
CA LEU A 28 19.95 9.45 1.61
C LEU A 28 18.62 9.97 2.16
N ALA A 29 18.50 11.27 2.40
CA ALA A 29 17.24 11.89 2.86
C ALA A 29 16.13 11.71 1.83
N LEU A 30 16.42 11.92 0.54
CA LEU A 30 15.48 11.66 -0.55
C LEU A 30 15.07 10.19 -0.60
N TRP A 31 16.03 9.27 -0.50
CA TRP A 31 15.79 7.83 -0.52
C TRP A 31 14.91 7.39 0.66
N LEU A 32 15.20 7.86 1.87
CA LEU A 32 14.38 7.60 3.06
C LEU A 32 12.97 8.20 2.92
N THR A 33 12.86 9.37 2.29
CA THR A 33 11.55 9.99 2.01
C THR A 33 10.73 9.14 1.05
N ILE A 34 11.31 8.66 -0.05
CA ILE A 34 10.65 7.76 -1.00
C ILE A 34 10.25 6.46 -0.31
N LEU A 35 11.16 5.88 0.48
CA LEU A 35 10.89 4.63 1.21
C LEU A 35 9.74 4.80 2.21
N SER A 36 9.64 5.97 2.87
CA SER A 36 8.54 6.25 3.81
C SER A 36 7.15 6.34 3.16
N LEU A 37 7.08 6.45 1.84
CA LEU A 37 5.82 6.42 1.09
C LEU A 37 5.37 4.99 0.77
N VAL A 38 6.27 4.00 0.87
CA VAL A 38 5.97 2.59 0.63
C VAL A 38 5.35 1.96 1.87
N HIS A 39 4.17 1.37 1.71
CA HIS A 39 3.47 0.63 2.74
C HIS A 39 3.38 -0.82 2.30
N PHE A 40 3.93 -1.73 3.09
CA PHE A 40 3.83 -3.16 2.83
C PHE A 40 2.42 -3.66 3.10
N ASN A 41 1.89 -4.48 2.21
CA ASN A 41 0.59 -5.11 2.45
C ASN A 41 0.78 -6.28 3.42
N ALA A 42 0.15 -6.18 4.59
CA ALA A 42 0.17 -7.22 5.61
C ALA A 42 -1.11 -8.06 5.61
N SER A 43 -1.98 -7.91 4.61
CA SER A 43 -3.23 -8.65 4.46
C SER A 43 -3.23 -9.53 3.21
N TRP A 44 -4.09 -10.54 3.18
CA TRP A 44 -4.38 -11.33 1.97
C TRP A 44 -5.62 -10.83 1.23
N SER A 45 -6.06 -9.59 1.50
CA SER A 45 -7.32 -9.06 0.96
C SER A 45 -7.20 -8.50 -0.46
N ASP A 46 -5.98 -8.39 -0.99
CA ASP A 46 -5.65 -7.99 -2.35
C ASP A 46 -4.34 -8.67 -2.81
N ASP A 47 -3.99 -8.53 -4.08
CA ASP A 47 -2.87 -9.25 -4.70
C ASP A 47 -1.53 -8.50 -4.66
N ALA A 48 -1.47 -7.27 -4.14
CA ALA A 48 -0.24 -6.48 -4.17
C ALA A 48 0.64 -6.75 -2.94
N TRP A 49 1.96 -6.78 -3.15
CA TRP A 49 2.93 -6.88 -2.05
C TRP A 49 3.06 -5.58 -1.26
N GLY A 50 2.73 -4.45 -1.87
CA GLY A 50 2.84 -3.14 -1.26
C GLY A 50 2.22 -2.03 -2.10
N TYR A 51 2.12 -0.86 -1.47
CA TYR A 51 1.46 0.31 -2.02
C TYR A 51 2.32 1.54 -1.83
N LEU A 52 2.36 2.39 -2.85
CA LEU A 52 2.85 3.75 -2.74
C LEU A 52 1.71 4.66 -2.26
N ARG A 53 1.88 5.31 -1.11
CA ARG A 53 0.94 6.32 -0.61
C ARG A 53 1.30 7.68 -1.19
N LEU A 54 0.47 8.15 -2.11
CA LEU A 54 0.58 9.48 -2.69
C LEU A 54 -0.28 10.48 -1.91
N PRO A 55 0.19 11.74 -1.75
CA PRO A 55 -0.64 12.79 -1.18
C PRO A 55 -1.89 12.98 -2.03
N LEU A 56 -3.03 13.11 -1.37
CA LEU A 56 -4.30 13.39 -2.03
C LEU A 56 -4.60 14.89 -1.91
N PHE A 57 -4.60 15.60 -3.03
CA PHE A 57 -4.97 17.01 -3.11
C PHE A 57 -6.45 17.11 -3.48
N GLY A 58 -7.27 17.67 -2.58
CA GLY A 58 -8.72 17.71 -2.77
C GLY A 58 -9.39 16.38 -2.43
N ASP A 59 -10.50 16.07 -3.10
CA ASP A 59 -11.34 14.90 -2.84
C ASP A 59 -10.88 13.68 -3.66
N PRO A 60 -11.05 12.45 -3.15
CA PRO A 60 -10.74 11.25 -3.91
C PRO A 60 -11.77 11.01 -5.01
N ASP A 61 -11.28 10.52 -6.15
CA ASP A 61 -12.13 10.09 -7.26
C ASP A 61 -12.82 8.75 -6.98
N PHE A 62 -13.95 8.52 -7.63
CA PHE A 62 -14.58 7.20 -7.66
C PHE A 62 -13.60 6.16 -8.23
N GLY A 63 -13.53 4.98 -7.62
CA GLY A 63 -12.63 3.91 -8.01
C GLY A 63 -11.18 4.10 -7.58
N ALA A 64 -10.82 5.22 -6.94
CA ALA A 64 -9.51 5.38 -6.35
C ALA A 64 -9.34 4.46 -5.14
N THR A 65 -8.21 3.76 -5.08
CA THR A 65 -7.77 3.08 -3.84
C THR A 65 -7.17 4.11 -2.90
N VAL A 66 -7.60 4.11 -1.65
CA VAL A 66 -7.19 5.05 -0.62
C VAL A 66 -6.76 4.33 0.64
N MET A 67 -5.81 4.94 1.36
CA MET A 67 -5.51 4.60 2.75
C MET A 67 -6.26 5.54 3.66
N PHE A 68 -6.91 5.01 4.69
CA PHE A 68 -7.61 5.81 5.68
C PHE A 68 -7.40 5.29 7.10
N GLU A 69 -7.50 6.19 8.08
CA GLU A 69 -7.53 5.83 9.49
C GLU A 69 -8.93 5.30 9.83
N PRO A 70 -9.05 4.04 10.28
CA PRO A 70 -10.35 3.52 10.72
C PRO A 70 -10.82 4.26 11.98
N PRO A 71 -12.12 4.16 12.32
CA PRO A 71 -12.64 4.67 13.57
C PRO A 71 -11.82 4.26 14.81
N ASP A 72 -11.58 5.21 15.71
CA ASP A 72 -10.66 5.06 16.85
C ASP A 72 -11.10 3.94 17.81
N ASP A 73 -12.40 3.69 17.91
CA ASP A 73 -13.02 2.62 18.71
C ASP A 73 -12.67 1.22 18.21
N LEU A 74 -12.28 1.07 16.94
CA LEU A 74 -11.75 -0.18 16.41
C LEU A 74 -10.31 -0.46 16.87
N GLY A 75 -9.62 0.54 17.44
CA GLY A 75 -8.29 0.39 18.04
C GLY A 75 -7.23 -0.14 17.06
N SER A 76 -7.41 0.07 15.75
CA SER A 76 -6.46 -0.44 14.77
C SER A 76 -5.16 0.35 14.81
N PRO A 77 -4.00 -0.32 14.92
CA PRO A 77 -2.71 0.36 14.92
C PRO A 77 -2.22 0.73 13.51
N VAL A 78 -2.96 0.36 12.46
CA VAL A 78 -2.57 0.52 11.06
C VAL A 78 -3.73 1.08 10.22
N PRO A 79 -3.43 1.87 9.19
CA PRO A 79 -4.45 2.36 8.27
C PRO A 79 -5.05 1.22 7.43
N TYR A 80 -6.29 1.41 7.00
CA TYR A 80 -7.00 0.48 6.13
C TYR A 80 -6.88 0.90 4.67
N LEU A 81 -6.79 -0.09 3.78
CA LEU A 81 -6.79 0.08 2.34
C LEU A 81 -8.15 -0.31 1.76
N LYS A 82 -8.80 0.61 1.05
CA LYS A 82 -10.11 0.39 0.40
C LYS A 82 -10.26 1.18 -0.89
N THR A 83 -11.21 0.78 -1.72
CA THR A 83 -11.58 1.48 -2.95
C THR A 83 -12.80 2.37 -2.72
N VAL A 84 -12.78 3.59 -3.24
CA VAL A 84 -13.93 4.51 -3.22
C VAL A 84 -15.03 3.97 -4.14
N ARG A 85 -16.17 3.60 -3.56
CA ARG A 85 -17.34 3.08 -4.30
C ARG A 85 -18.59 3.95 -4.16
N GLY A 86 -18.53 5.02 -3.36
CA GLY A 86 -19.61 6.02 -3.29
C GLY A 86 -19.03 7.38 -2.95
N LEU A 87 -19.36 8.37 -3.77
CA LEU A 87 -19.01 9.79 -3.58
C LEU A 87 -20.10 10.50 -2.77
N PRO A 88 -19.85 11.72 -2.27
CA PRO A 88 -20.91 12.57 -1.74
C PRO A 88 -22.12 12.64 -2.67
N GLY A 89 -23.31 12.40 -2.13
CA GLY A 89 -24.58 12.33 -2.87
C GLY A 89 -24.97 10.94 -3.35
N ALA A 90 -24.08 9.94 -3.30
CA ALA A 90 -24.41 8.57 -3.67
C ALA A 90 -25.47 7.96 -2.74
N ALA A 91 -26.37 7.15 -3.28
CA ALA A 91 -27.42 6.47 -2.53
C ALA A 91 -26.94 5.08 -2.06
N VAL A 92 -26.88 4.87 -0.75
CA VAL A 92 -26.60 3.58 -0.12
C VAL A 92 -27.92 2.91 0.27
N ALA A 93 -28.11 1.67 -0.16
CA ALA A 93 -29.26 0.86 0.22
C ALA A 93 -28.79 -0.51 0.73
N VAL A 94 -29.52 -1.06 1.70
CA VAL A 94 -29.31 -2.44 2.17
C VAL A 94 -30.60 -3.20 1.94
N ASP A 95 -30.55 -4.18 1.04
CA ASP A 95 -31.66 -5.05 0.68
C ASP A 95 -32.01 -5.99 1.86
N ALA A 96 -33.23 -6.54 1.86
CA ALA A 96 -33.71 -7.42 2.92
C ALA A 96 -32.87 -8.70 3.10
N ASP A 97 -32.14 -9.12 2.07
CA ASP A 97 -31.23 -10.26 2.11
C ASP A 97 -29.81 -9.90 2.61
N GLY A 98 -29.55 -8.63 2.91
CA GLY A 98 -28.26 -8.09 3.33
C GLY A 98 -27.35 -7.64 2.18
N THR A 99 -27.84 -7.57 0.95
CA THR A 99 -27.07 -7.00 -0.17
C THR A 99 -26.97 -5.49 -0.03
N VAL A 100 -25.75 -4.96 0.04
CA VAL A 100 -25.49 -3.52 0.04
C VAL A 100 -25.32 -3.03 -1.40
N ARG A 101 -26.04 -1.96 -1.72
CA ARG A 101 -26.01 -1.28 -3.01
C ARG A 101 -25.56 0.17 -2.86
N VAL A 102 -24.78 0.65 -3.81
CA VAL A 102 -24.41 2.06 -3.94
C VAL A 102 -24.81 2.52 -5.35
N ASP A 103 -25.64 3.57 -5.43
CA ASP A 103 -26.26 4.05 -6.67
C ASP A 103 -26.94 2.93 -7.48
N GLY A 104 -27.56 1.98 -6.78
CA GLY A 104 -28.24 0.82 -7.36
C GLY A 104 -27.32 -0.34 -7.76
N THR A 105 -25.99 -0.14 -7.83
CA THR A 105 -25.01 -1.21 -8.08
C THR A 105 -24.79 -2.04 -6.82
N ALA A 106 -24.92 -3.36 -6.92
CA ALA A 106 -24.60 -4.27 -5.82
C ALA A 106 -23.09 -4.29 -5.56
N ILE A 107 -22.69 -3.92 -4.35
CA ILE A 107 -21.28 -3.84 -3.93
C ILE A 107 -20.87 -5.13 -3.20
N GLY A 108 -21.74 -5.67 -2.36
CA GLY A 108 -21.47 -6.91 -1.65
C GLY A 108 -22.51 -7.19 -0.58
N ARG A 109 -22.44 -8.38 0.01
CA ARG A 109 -23.36 -8.78 1.08
C ARG A 109 -22.70 -8.55 2.44
N VAL A 110 -23.47 -8.05 3.41
CA VAL A 110 -23.02 -8.01 4.81
C VAL A 110 -22.98 -9.41 5.39
N LYS A 111 -21.90 -9.70 6.14
CA LYS A 111 -21.85 -10.88 7.00
C LYS A 111 -22.54 -10.58 8.33
N PRO A 112 -23.23 -11.55 8.95
CA PRO A 112 -23.80 -11.36 10.27
C PRO A 112 -22.74 -11.33 11.38
N ASN A 113 -21.57 -11.94 11.15
CA ASN A 113 -20.49 -12.05 12.11
C ASN A 113 -19.11 -11.84 11.48
N ALA A 114 -18.21 -11.22 12.24
CA ALA A 114 -16.79 -11.15 11.96
C ALA A 114 -16.10 -12.51 12.18
N LEU A 115 -14.82 -12.60 11.79
CA LEU A 115 -14.01 -13.81 11.99
C LEU A 115 -13.84 -14.19 13.46
N ASP A 116 -13.84 -13.20 14.36
CA ASP A 116 -13.78 -13.37 15.81
C ASP A 116 -15.16 -13.68 16.46
N GLY A 117 -16.21 -13.81 15.65
CA GLY A 117 -17.57 -14.10 16.09
C GLY A 117 -18.38 -12.89 16.54
N ARG A 118 -17.79 -11.68 16.63
CA ARG A 118 -18.55 -10.46 16.94
C ARG A 118 -19.65 -10.24 15.91
N ARG A 119 -20.81 -9.77 16.37
CA ARG A 119 -21.94 -9.43 15.49
C ARG A 119 -21.63 -8.15 14.73
N LEU A 120 -21.92 -8.18 13.43
CA LEU A 120 -21.73 -7.04 12.54
C LEU A 120 -23.09 -6.46 12.19
N GLU A 121 -23.23 -5.15 12.38
CA GLU A 121 -24.42 -4.42 11.97
C GLU A 121 -24.18 -3.80 10.58
N PRO A 122 -25.15 -3.86 9.67
CA PRO A 122 -25.03 -3.24 8.36
C PRO A 122 -24.99 -1.71 8.48
N VAL A 123 -24.32 -1.09 7.52
CA VAL A 123 -24.37 0.36 7.32
C VAL A 123 -25.82 0.83 7.14
N ALA A 124 -26.13 2.02 7.65
CA ALA A 124 -27.43 2.62 7.44
C ALA A 124 -27.67 2.93 5.96
N SER A 125 -28.87 2.63 5.48
CA SER A 125 -29.32 3.13 4.17
C SER A 125 -29.48 4.64 4.22
N GLY A 126 -29.18 5.33 3.13
CA GLY A 126 -29.25 6.79 3.06
C GLY A 126 -28.38 7.36 1.96
N THR A 127 -28.16 8.67 2.00
CA THR A 127 -27.28 9.38 1.06
C THR A 127 -25.93 9.63 1.71
N VAL A 128 -24.85 9.42 0.96
CA VAL A 128 -23.50 9.75 1.41
C VAL A 128 -23.39 11.26 1.64
N PRO A 129 -23.09 11.75 2.86
CA PRO A 129 -23.01 13.17 3.14
C PRO A 129 -21.88 13.88 2.38
N ALA A 130 -21.95 15.20 2.31
CA ALA A 130 -20.85 16.03 1.84
C ALA A 130 -19.56 15.72 2.61
N GLY A 131 -18.44 15.60 1.88
CA GLY A 131 -17.12 15.28 2.44
C GLY A 131 -16.99 13.87 3.04
N HIS A 132 -17.94 12.96 2.76
CA HIS A 132 -17.87 11.55 3.17
C HIS A 132 -17.84 10.63 1.95
N TYR A 133 -17.33 9.42 2.15
CA TYR A 133 -17.15 8.44 1.09
C TYR A 133 -17.55 7.05 1.56
N TYR A 134 -18.13 6.27 0.66
CA TYR A 134 -18.34 4.85 0.85
C TYR A 134 -17.11 4.10 0.35
N LEU A 135 -16.42 3.38 1.25
CA LEU A 135 -15.18 2.66 0.95
C LEU A 135 -15.39 1.15 1.03
N HIS A 136 -14.89 0.41 0.05
CA HIS A 136 -15.11 -1.03 -0.08
C HIS A 136 -13.88 -1.79 -0.57
N ALA A 137 -13.74 -3.05 -0.16
CA ALA A 137 -12.87 -4.00 -0.86
C ALA A 137 -13.60 -5.33 -1.10
N ASP A 138 -13.28 -5.96 -2.22
CA ASP A 138 -14.04 -7.10 -2.77
C ASP A 138 -13.93 -8.37 -1.90
N HIS A 139 -12.93 -8.45 -1.00
CA HIS A 139 -12.78 -9.59 -0.10
C HIS A 139 -14.02 -9.75 0.82
N PRO A 140 -14.62 -10.95 0.94
CA PRO A 140 -15.82 -11.17 1.74
C PRO A 140 -15.67 -10.74 3.20
N ASP A 141 -14.49 -10.99 3.79
CA ASP A 141 -14.13 -10.62 5.17
C ASP A 141 -13.56 -9.20 5.32
N SER A 142 -13.56 -8.39 4.26
CA SER A 142 -13.07 -7.02 4.34
C SER A 142 -13.92 -6.20 5.32
N HIS A 143 -13.25 -5.60 6.31
CA HIS A 143 -13.86 -4.68 7.24
C HIS A 143 -13.93 -3.27 6.64
N ASP A 144 -15.09 -2.90 6.10
CA ASP A 144 -15.29 -1.70 5.27
C ASP A 144 -16.69 -1.07 5.45
N SER A 145 -17.05 -0.07 4.63
CA SER A 145 -18.30 0.71 4.76
C SER A 145 -19.58 -0.11 4.59
N ARG A 146 -19.52 -1.43 4.34
CA ARG A 146 -20.68 -2.32 4.51
C ARG A 146 -21.18 -2.37 5.95
N TYR A 147 -20.30 -2.12 6.92
CA TYR A 147 -20.60 -2.27 8.35
C TYR A 147 -20.74 -0.92 9.03
N ALA A 148 -21.69 -0.83 9.97
CA ALA A 148 -21.99 0.40 10.71
C ALA A 148 -20.78 0.90 11.53
N GLU A 149 -19.95 0.00 12.04
CA GLU A 149 -18.76 0.34 12.84
C GLU A 149 -17.66 1.03 12.02
N ILE A 150 -17.61 0.85 10.69
CA ILE A 150 -16.78 1.66 9.78
C ILE A 150 -17.56 2.87 9.29
N GLY A 151 -18.79 2.63 8.83
CA GLY A 151 -19.68 3.66 8.31
C GLY A 151 -19.16 4.35 7.06
N LEU A 152 -19.64 5.58 6.85
CA LEU A 152 -19.20 6.46 5.77
C LEU A 152 -18.00 7.27 6.24
N VAL A 153 -16.91 7.23 5.49
CA VAL A 153 -15.61 7.72 5.94
C VAL A 153 -15.45 9.20 5.59
N PRO A 154 -15.19 10.09 6.56
CA PRO A 154 -14.96 11.51 6.29
C PRO A 154 -13.63 11.72 5.57
N ARG A 155 -13.57 12.74 4.72
CA ARG A 155 -12.36 13.13 3.97
C ARG A 155 -11.12 13.27 4.86
N SER A 156 -11.30 13.79 6.08
CA SER A 156 -10.22 14.04 7.04
C SER A 156 -9.50 12.78 7.51
N ARG A 157 -10.15 11.61 7.45
CA ARG A 157 -9.53 10.32 7.78
C ARG A 157 -8.81 9.68 6.60
N ILE A 158 -8.98 10.19 5.38
CA ILE A 158 -8.28 9.69 4.19
C ILE A 158 -6.88 10.30 4.13
N LEU A 159 -5.88 9.43 4.33
CA LEU A 159 -4.46 9.78 4.37
C LEU A 159 -3.86 10.08 3.00
N GLY A 160 -4.37 9.42 1.96
CA GLY A 160 -3.83 9.55 0.62
C GLY A 160 -4.36 8.52 -0.35
N ARG A 161 -3.99 8.68 -1.61
CA ARG A 161 -4.25 7.70 -2.66
C ARG A 161 -3.19 6.61 -2.58
N ALA A 162 -3.62 5.36 -2.63
CA ALA A 162 -2.73 4.21 -2.69
C ALA A 162 -2.62 3.72 -4.12
N VAL A 163 -1.39 3.45 -4.57
CA VAL A 163 -1.10 2.85 -5.87
C VAL A 163 -0.37 1.55 -5.63
N ALA A 164 -0.93 0.44 -6.12
CA ALA A 164 -0.29 -0.87 -6.03
C ALA A 164 1.09 -0.82 -6.70
N LEU A 165 2.09 -1.39 -6.04
CA LEU A 165 3.42 -1.53 -6.61
C LEU A 165 3.44 -2.76 -7.54
N PRO A 166 4.17 -2.69 -8.66
CA PRO A 166 4.30 -3.83 -9.56
C PRO A 166 5.11 -4.94 -8.88
N ASP A 167 4.85 -6.19 -9.25
CA ASP A 167 5.66 -7.31 -8.80
C ASP A 167 7.11 -7.16 -9.29
N ILE A 168 8.05 -7.57 -8.44
CA ILE A 168 9.48 -7.59 -8.72
C ILE A 168 10.01 -8.98 -8.34
N PRO A 169 9.76 -10.02 -9.18
CA PRO A 169 10.04 -11.42 -8.82
C PRO A 169 11.51 -11.69 -8.49
N TRP A 170 12.44 -11.00 -9.15
CA TRP A 170 13.88 -11.17 -8.88
C TRP A 170 14.33 -10.64 -7.51
N LEU A 171 13.46 -9.90 -6.80
CA LEU A 171 13.66 -9.50 -5.41
C LEU A 171 12.79 -10.31 -4.42
N GLY A 172 12.00 -11.28 -4.90
CA GLY A 172 11.00 -11.97 -4.08
C GLY A 172 9.87 -11.06 -3.59
N LEU A 173 9.54 -10.03 -4.39
CA LEU A 173 8.44 -9.11 -4.13
C LEU A 173 7.30 -9.39 -5.10
N ASP A 174 6.63 -10.51 -4.89
CA ASP A 174 5.40 -10.93 -5.55
C ASP A 174 4.28 -10.99 -4.50
N GLY A 175 3.19 -10.26 -4.76
CA GLY A 175 2.10 -10.14 -3.80
C GLY A 175 1.11 -11.30 -3.86
N PRO A 176 0.29 -11.46 -2.80
CA PRO A 176 0.42 -10.82 -1.49
C PRO A 176 1.53 -11.49 -0.65
N LEU A 177 2.28 -10.69 0.12
CA LEU A 177 3.34 -11.20 1.01
C LEU A 177 2.78 -12.04 2.17
N ALA A 178 1.58 -11.68 2.63
CA ALA A 178 0.84 -12.45 3.63
C ALA A 178 -0.17 -13.35 2.91
N ASN A 179 0.08 -14.66 2.88
CA ASN A 179 -0.85 -15.65 2.33
C ASN A 179 -1.03 -16.82 3.30
N PRO A 180 -2.26 -17.17 3.72
CA PRO A 180 -2.53 -18.34 4.56
C PRO A 180 -2.00 -19.67 4.01
N ARG A 181 -1.80 -19.77 2.69
CA ARG A 181 -1.24 -20.96 2.04
C ARG A 181 0.28 -21.06 2.14
N ASN A 182 0.98 -19.93 2.29
CA ASN A 182 2.45 -19.90 2.38
C ASN A 182 2.97 -20.32 3.78
N ILE A 183 2.09 -20.39 4.78
CA ILE A 183 2.44 -20.81 6.15
C ILE A 183 2.58 -22.35 6.26
N HIS A 184 2.06 -23.10 5.28
CA HIS A 184 2.10 -24.56 5.23
C HIS A 184 2.68 -25.12 3.91
N ALA A 185 3.20 -24.26 3.04
CA ALA A 185 3.80 -24.70 1.79
C ALA A 185 5.18 -25.34 2.08
N GLU A 186 5.21 -26.68 2.08
CA GLU A 186 6.44 -27.43 1.77
C GLU A 186 7.07 -26.81 0.50
N PRO A 187 8.40 -26.64 0.45
CA PRO A 187 9.06 -26.07 -0.72
C PRO A 187 8.65 -26.87 -1.97
N GLY A 188 7.91 -26.21 -2.86
CA GLY A 188 7.49 -26.81 -4.13
C GLY A 188 8.69 -27.25 -4.95
N PRO A 189 8.57 -28.31 -5.78
CA PRO A 189 9.68 -28.78 -6.59
C PRO A 189 10.16 -27.65 -7.50
N ALA A 190 11.48 -27.49 -7.57
CA ALA A 190 12.11 -26.51 -8.43
C ALA A 190 11.56 -26.61 -9.87
N PRO A 191 11.34 -25.48 -10.57
CA PRO A 191 10.82 -25.49 -11.92
C PRO A 191 11.77 -26.29 -12.83
N PRO A 192 11.24 -27.10 -13.77
CA PRO A 192 12.02 -28.06 -14.55
C PRO A 192 13.05 -27.43 -15.52
N ASP A 193 13.13 -26.10 -15.63
CA ASP A 193 13.96 -25.41 -16.62
C ASP A 193 15.01 -24.45 -16.01
N ALA A 194 15.46 -24.69 -14.78
CA ALA A 194 16.68 -24.07 -14.27
C ALA A 194 17.92 -24.71 -14.92
N ILE A 195 18.05 -24.59 -16.25
CA ILE A 195 19.29 -24.86 -16.97
C ILE A 195 20.26 -23.75 -16.56
N LEU A 196 21.12 -24.05 -15.58
CA LEU A 196 22.30 -23.25 -15.32
C LEU A 196 23.16 -23.29 -16.59
N PRO A 197 23.52 -22.14 -17.20
CA PRO A 197 24.51 -22.16 -18.26
C PRO A 197 25.82 -22.66 -17.66
N HIS A 198 26.24 -23.86 -18.06
CA HIS A 198 27.54 -24.40 -17.72
C HIS A 198 28.62 -23.37 -18.07
N ALA A 199 29.33 -22.90 -17.04
CA ALA A 199 30.56 -22.14 -17.22
C ALA A 199 31.59 -23.05 -17.90
N MET A 200 31.76 -22.83 -19.21
CA MET A 200 32.80 -23.41 -20.03
C MET A 200 34.13 -22.82 -19.56
N LEU A 201 34.89 -23.58 -18.76
CA LEU A 201 36.25 -23.20 -18.37
C LEU A 201 37.20 -23.34 -19.58
N PRO A 202 37.96 -22.31 -19.95
CA PRO A 202 38.97 -22.42 -20.98
C PRO A 202 40.23 -23.12 -20.44
N GLY A 203 40.66 -24.14 -21.19
CA GLY A 203 41.99 -24.73 -21.32
C GLY A 203 43.06 -24.50 -20.23
N ALA A 204 43.59 -25.60 -19.72
CA ALA A 204 44.99 -25.71 -19.37
C ALA A 204 45.56 -26.99 -19.99
N SER A 205 46.33 -26.81 -21.06
CA SER A 205 47.22 -27.83 -21.61
C SER A 205 48.52 -27.88 -20.81
N ARG A 206 48.88 -29.05 -20.29
CA ARG A 206 50.16 -29.77 -20.53
C ARG A 206 50.15 -31.09 -19.77
#